data_AF-B5YB38-F1
#
_entry.id   AF-B5YB38-F1
#
_cell.length_a   1.000
_cell.length_b   1.000
_cell.length_c   1.000
_cell.angle_alpha   90.00
_cell.angle_beta   90.00
_cell.angle_gamma   90.00
#
_symmetry.space_group_name_H-M   'P 1'
#
loop_
_entity.id
_entity.type
_entity.pdbx_description
1 polymer ?
#
loop_
_entity_poly.entity_id
_entity_poly.type
_entity_poly.pdbx_seq_one_letter_code
_entity_poly.pdbx_strand_id
1 'polypeptide(L)' 'MDFYRGVLVILFMGLILEIIVFIHYFSKWFFPFEFYLNVFNFVLTVGGIFAVIRHMIKTIRRG' A
#
# COMPACT_ATOMS: atom_id res chain seq x y z
N MET A 1 -8.81 -18.29 -1.08
CA MET A 1 -7.57 -17.82 -0.43
C MET A 1 -6.61 -17.22 -1.47
N ASP A 2 -6.51 -17.78 -2.68
CA ASP A 2 -5.56 -17.32 -3.71
C ASP A 2 -5.81 -15.91 -4.25
N PHE A 3 -7.08 -15.50 -4.41
CA PHE A 3 -7.42 -14.14 -4.83
C PHE A 3 -6.93 -13.06 -3.84
N TYR A 4 -7.18 -13.27 -2.54
CA TYR A 4 -6.69 -12.36 -1.49
C TYR A 4 -5.17 -12.30 -1.45
N ARG A 5 -4.49 -13.44 -1.69
CA ARG A 5 -3.03 -13.52 -1.79
C ARG A 5 -2.50 -12.67 -2.96
N GLY A 6 -3.13 -12.76 -4.13
CA GLY A 6 -2.75 -11.95 -5.30
C GLY A 6 -2.92 -10.45 -5.06
N VAL A 7 -4.05 -10.04 -4.47
CA VAL A 7 -4.31 -8.63 -4.12
C VAL A 7 -3.29 -8.12 -3.10
N LEU A 8 -2.98 -8.92 -2.07
CA LEU A 8 -1.94 -8.58 -1.09
C LEU A 8 -0.56 -8.40 -1.74
N VAL A 9 -0.16 -9.28 -2.65
CA VAL A 9 1.14 -9.18 -3.35
C VAL A 9 1.22 -7.89 -4.17
N ILE A 10 0.16 -7.51 -4.89
CA ILE A 10 0.10 -6.27 -5.65
C ILE A 10 0.23 -5.05 -4.73
N LEU A 11 -0.52 -5.05 -3.62
CA LEU A 11 -0.47 -3.96 -2.64
C LEU A 11 0.91 -3.85 -1.98
N PHE A 12 1.55 -4.97 -1.65
CA PHE A 12 2.92 -4.96 -1.10
C PHE A 12 3.95 -4.46 -2.11
N MET A 13 3.85 -4.86 -3.39
CA MET A 13 4.71 -4.35 -4.44
C MET A 13 4.52 -2.85 -4.65
N GLY A 14 3.28 -2.36 -4.61
CA GLY A 14 2.96 -0.93 -4.64
C GLY A 14 3.59 -0.18 -3.47
N LEU A 15 3.51 -0.74 -2.27
CA LEU A 15 4.07 -0.12 -1.05
C LEU A 15 5.60 0.02 -1.11
N ILE A 16 6.30 -0.98 -1.66
CA ILE A 16 7.76 -0.91 -1.87
C ILE A 16 8.09 0.22 -2.85
N LEU A 17 7.34 0.32 -3.95
CA LEU A 17 7.55 1.36 -4.96
C LEU A 17 7.32 2.77 -4.37
N GLU A 18 6.26 2.96 -3.59
CA GLU A 18 5.96 4.22 -2.91
C GLU A 18 7.09 4.63 -1.97
N ILE A 19 7.69 3.69 -1.22
CA ILE A 19 8.85 3.93 -0.35
C ILE A 19 10.07 4.38 -1.16
N ILE A 20 10.34 3.75 -2.31
CA ILE A 20 11.45 4.14 -3.20
C ILE A 20 11.23 5.57 -3.71
N VAL A 21 10.00 5.89 -4.11
CA VAL A 21 9.61 7.23 -4.56
C VAL A 21 9.77 8.27 -3.45
N PHE A 22 9.42 7.92 -2.20
CA PHE A 22 9.69 8.78 -1.04
C PHE A 22 11.18 9.10 -0.87
N ILE A 23 12.04 8.08 -0.95
CA ILE A 23 13.50 8.26 -0.86
C ILE A 23 14.00 9.14 -2.00
N HIS A 24 13.48 8.94 -3.23
CA HIS A 24 13.85 9.74 -4.39
C HIS A 24 13.52 11.22 -4.22
N TYR A 25 12.30 11.55 -3.77
CA TYR A 25 11.91 12.94 -3.53
C TYR A 25 12.64 13.56 -2.34
N PHE A 26 12.86 12.80 -1.27
CA PHE A 26 13.63 13.27 -0.11
C PHE A 26 15.07 13.63 -0.51
N SER A 27 15.70 12.81 -1.36
CA SER A 27 17.05 13.09 -1.89
C SER A 27 17.12 14.37 -2.73
N LYS A 28 16.02 14.80 -3.35
CA LYS A 28 15.97 15.99 -4.21
C LYS A 28 15.59 17.28 -3.47
N TRP A 29 15.21 17.21 -2.19
CA TRP A 29 14.79 18.36 -1.38
C TRP A 29 13.69 19.23 -2.04
N PHE A 30 12.93 18.65 -2.97
CA PHE A 30 11.89 19.32 -3.73
C PHE A 30 10.61 18.48 -3.64
N PHE A 31 9.52 19.10 -3.21
CA PHE A 31 8.23 18.43 -2.95
C PHE A 31 7.19 18.88 -3.99
N PRO A 32 7.23 18.34 -5.21
CA PRO A 32 6.24 18.65 -6.23
C PRO A 32 4.88 18.02 -5.90
N PHE A 33 3.86 18.40 -6.66
CA PHE A 33 2.51 17.82 -6.57
C PHE A 33 2.51 16.28 -6.56
N GLU A 34 3.41 15.65 -7.31
CA GLU A 34 3.58 14.20 -7.39
C GLU A 34 3.95 13.56 -6.05
N PHE A 35 4.68 14.27 -5.17
CA PHE A 35 5.00 13.79 -3.82
C PHE A 35 3.74 13.66 -2.97
N TYR A 36 2.84 14.64 -3.02
CA TYR A 36 1.58 14.60 -2.29
C TYR A 36 0.65 13.50 -2.80
N LEU A 37 0.63 13.26 -4.11
CA LEU A 37 -0.07 12.11 -4.70
C LEU A 37 0.53 10.78 -4.22
N ASN A 38 1.85 10.68 -4.12
CA ASN A 38 2.51 9.49 -3.59
C ASN A 38 2.15 9.25 -2.12
N VAL A 39 2.11 10.30 -1.29
CA VAL A 39 1.63 10.22 0.10
C VAL A 39 0.18 9.75 0.17
N PHE A 40 -0.68 10.30 -0.67
CA PHE A 40 -2.08 9.91 -0.71
C PHE A 40 -2.25 8.44 -1.12
N ASN A 41 -1.56 8.00 -2.17
CA ASN A 41 -1.54 6.60 -2.60
C ASN A 41 -1.02 5.70 -1.48
N PHE A 42 0.04 6.10 -0.77
CA PHE A 42 0.57 5.33 0.36
C PHE A 42 -0.48 5.08 1.46
N VAL A 43 -1.26 6.09 1.81
CA VAL A 43 -2.35 5.93 2.78
C VAL A 43 -3.41 4.95 2.26
N LEU A 44 -3.77 5.03 0.98
CA LEU A 44 -4.73 4.10 0.36
C LEU A 44 -4.19 2.67 0.30
N THR A 45 -2.92 2.48 -0.05
CA THR A 45 -2.26 1.18 -0.12
C THR A 45 -2.22 0.52 1.25
N VAL A 46 -1.79 1.24 2.29
CA VAL A 46 -1.81 0.76 3.69
C VAL A 46 -3.25 0.45 4.14
N GLY A 47 -4.20 1.32 3.85
CA GLY A 47 -5.61 1.11 4.18
C GLY A 47 -6.22 -0.11 3.47
N GLY A 48 -5.85 -0.33 2.21
CA GLY A 48 -6.24 -1.50 1.41
C GLY A 48 -5.69 -2.79 1.99
N ILE A 49 -4.41 -2.82 2.36
CA ILE A 49 -3.78 -3.97 3.04
C ILE A 49 -4.52 -4.27 4.34
N PHE A 50 -4.77 -3.25 5.15
CA PHE A 50 -5.49 -3.41 6.42
C PHE A 50 -6.91 -3.97 6.22
N ALA A 51 -7.65 -3.45 5.24
CA ALA A 51 -9.00 -3.90 4.92
C ALA A 51 -9.00 -5.37 4.46
N VAL A 52 -8.06 -5.76 3.59
CA VAL A 52 -7.92 -7.14 3.11
C VAL A 52 -7.56 -8.08 4.26
N ILE A 53 -6.57 -7.73 5.09
CA ILE A 53 -6.18 -8.54 6.25
C ILE A 53 -7.35 -8.68 7.23
N ARG A 54 -8.04 -7.59 7.56
CA ARG A 54 -9.22 -7.61 8.45
C ARG A 54 -10.32 -8.50 7.89
N HIS A 55 -10.55 -8.45 6.58
CA HIS A 55 -11.53 -9.30 5.91
C HIS A 55 -11.12 -10.78 6.02
N MET A 56 -9.87 -11.12 5.72
CA MET A 56 -9.35 -12.49 5.83
C MET A 56 -9.48 -13.04 7.25
N ILE A 57 -9.10 -12.26 8.28
CA ILE A 57 -9.23 -12.66 9.69
C ILE A 57 -10.71 -12.92 10.04
N LYS A 58 -11.62 -12.05 9.60
CA LYS A 58 -13.06 -12.20 9.87
C LYS A 58 -13.64 -13.42 9.16
N THR A 59 -13.19 -13.72 7.94
CA THR A 59 -13.58 -14.92 7.21
C THR A 59 -13.09 -16.19 7.92
N ILE A 60 -11.84 -16.22 8.38
CA ILE A 60 -11.28 -17.36 9.14
C ILE A 60 -12.03 -17.57 10.45
N ARG A 61 -12.39 -16.51 11.17
CA ARG A 61 -13.08 -16.61 12.47
C ARG A 61 -14.55 -17.04 12.39
N ARG A 62 -15.14 -17.04 11.19
CA ARG A 62 -16.55 -17.44 10.94
C ARG A 62 -16.69 -18.82 10.29
N GLY A 63 -15.58 -19.44 9.86
CA GLY A 63 -15.52 -20.85 9.48
C GLY A 63 -15.09 -21.68 10.68
#